data_AF-G4CFH1-F1
#
_entry.id   AF-G4CFH1-F1
#
_cell.length_a   1.000
_cell.length_b   1.000
_cell.length_c   1.000
_cell.angle_alpha   90.00
_cell.angle_beta   90.00
_cell.angle_gamma   90.00
#
_symmetry.space_group_name_H-M   'P 1'
#
loop_
_entity.id
_entity.type
_entity.pdbx_description
1 polymer ?
#
loop_
_entity_poly.entity_id
_entity_poly.type
_entity_poly.pdbx_seq_one_letter_code
_entity_poly.pdbx_strand_id
1 'polypeptide(L)'
;MILFSPMWQHEIERLGWRRCSPAGYVLLNVSDGLSWLALILWIAGLAWFDWFWGWPGWLVWLLGRACYGVSMWLWLRRHFVYDAQTLSVSWQNQRGEPCRYSWAEYLQDEAVP
;
A
#
# COMPACT_ATOMS: atom_id res chain seq x y z
N MET A 1 1.75 -11.45 -5.65
CA MET A 1 2.18 -10.05 -5.90
C MET A 1 3.58 -9.87 -5.31
N ILE A 2 4.62 -10.01 -6.14
CA ILE A 2 5.99 -10.35 -5.66
C ILE A 2 6.98 -9.17 -5.74
N LEU A 3 6.72 -8.12 -6.52
CA LEU A 3 7.71 -7.02 -6.69
C LEU A 3 7.20 -5.60 -6.41
N PHE A 4 5.92 -5.33 -6.61
CA PHE A 4 5.31 -4.01 -6.37
C PHE A 4 4.00 -4.20 -5.61
N SER A 5 3.64 -3.25 -4.73
CA SER A 5 2.24 -3.11 -4.35
C SER A 5 1.42 -2.82 -5.61
N PRO A 6 0.17 -3.28 -5.70
CA PRO A 6 -0.66 -3.01 -6.87
C PRO A 6 -0.89 -1.50 -6.98
N MET A 7 -0.07 -0.83 -7.78
CA MET A 7 -0.23 0.56 -8.20
C MET A 7 -1.46 0.76 -9.10
N TRP A 8 -2.13 -0.34 -9.46
CA TRP A 8 -3.37 -0.44 -10.25
C TRP A 8 -4.61 -0.61 -9.37
N GLN A 9 -4.66 0.07 -8.24
CA GLN A 9 -5.85 0.06 -7.41
C GLN A 9 -6.80 1.20 -7.76
N HIS A 10 -8.10 0.90 -7.70
CA HIS A 10 -9.12 1.92 -7.88
C HIS A 10 -8.94 3.02 -6.84
N GLU A 11 -9.20 4.26 -7.23
CA GLU A 11 -9.07 5.44 -6.36
C GLU A 11 -9.83 5.25 -5.02
N ILE A 12 -10.98 4.59 -5.05
CA ILE A 12 -11.77 4.24 -3.85
C ILE A 12 -11.06 3.24 -2.95
N GLU A 13 -10.39 2.24 -3.52
CA GLU A 13 -9.62 1.28 -2.74
C GLU A 13 -8.44 2.01 -2.04
N ARG A 14 -7.75 2.89 -2.77
CA ARG A 14 -6.67 3.73 -2.23
C ARG A 14 -7.15 4.67 -1.12
N LEU A 15 -8.26 5.37 -1.34
CA LEU A 15 -8.88 6.24 -0.33
C LEU A 15 -9.35 5.42 0.87
N GLY A 16 -9.90 4.23 0.64
CA GLY A 16 -10.29 3.28 1.67
C GLY A 16 -9.12 2.87 2.56
N TRP A 17 -7.96 2.54 1.97
CA TRP A 17 -6.74 2.25 2.73
C TRP A 17 -6.30 3.43 3.60
N ARG A 18 -6.32 4.64 3.04
CA ARG A 18 -5.95 5.87 3.76
C ARG A 18 -6.92 6.17 4.91
N ARG A 19 -8.23 6.01 4.70
CA ARG A 19 -9.27 6.25 5.73
C ARG A 19 -9.30 5.14 6.80
N CYS A 20 -9.07 3.89 6.42
CA CYS A 20 -9.04 2.75 7.33
C CYS A 20 -7.86 2.80 8.30
N SER A 21 -6.65 3.03 7.78
CA SER A 21 -5.44 3.15 8.60
C SER A 21 -4.43 4.08 7.92
N PRO A 22 -4.32 5.34 8.35
CA PRO A 22 -3.32 6.27 7.84
C PRO A 22 -1.89 5.74 8.00
N ALA A 23 -1.62 5.08 9.13
CA ALA A 23 -0.32 4.45 9.39
C ALA A 23 -0.04 3.29 8.43
N GLY A 24 -1.03 2.44 8.16
CA GLY A 24 -0.91 1.36 7.18
C GLY A 24 -0.64 1.89 5.77
N TYR A 25 -1.32 2.99 5.39
CA TYR A 25 -1.11 3.65 4.11
C TYR A 25 0.29 4.24 3.96
N VAL A 26 0.82 4.89 5.00
CA VAL A 26 2.22 5.39 5.00
C VAL A 26 3.20 4.23 4.86
N LEU A 27 3.01 3.15 5.62
CA LEU A 27 3.88 1.96 5.54
C LEU A 27 3.85 1.30 4.16
N LEU A 28 2.71 1.32 3.47
CA LEU A 28 2.61 0.85 2.09
C LEU A 28 3.46 1.71 1.16
N ASN A 29 3.33 3.04 1.24
CA ASN A 29 4.10 3.95 0.39
C ASN A 29 5.60 3.84 0.65
N VAL A 30 6.00 3.66 1.92
CA VAL A 30 7.40 3.40 2.28
C VAL A 30 7.86 2.07 1.69
N SER A 31 7.05 1.02 1.77
CA SER A 31 7.36 -0.27 1.14
C SER A 31 7.58 -0.13 -0.37
N ASP A 32 6.74 0.63 -1.06
CA ASP A 32 6.88 0.86 -2.50
C ASP A 32 8.15 1.64 -2.82
N GLY A 33 8.44 2.70 -2.07
CA GLY A 33 9.69 3.46 -2.19
C GLY A 33 10.94 2.59 -1.98
N LEU A 34 10.91 1.71 -0.97
CA LEU A 34 11.99 0.76 -0.70
C LEU A 34 12.12 -0.28 -1.81
N SER A 35 11.02 -0.76 -2.38
CA SER A 35 11.04 -1.71 -3.50
C SER A 35 11.66 -1.09 -4.75
N TRP A 36 11.36 0.17 -5.04
CA TRP A 36 12.02 0.93 -6.12
C TRP A 36 13.51 1.15 -5.86
N LEU A 37 13.88 1.53 -4.63
CA LEU A 37 15.28 1.72 -4.26
C LEU A 37 16.07 0.41 -4.37
N ALA A 38 15.51 -0.71 -3.93
CA ALA A 38 16.11 -2.03 -4.08
C ALA A 38 16.35 -2.39 -5.56
N LEU A 39 15.39 -2.11 -6.43
CA LEU A 39 15.52 -2.33 -7.87
C LEU A 39 16.66 -1.50 -8.48
N ILE A 40 16.77 -0.22 -8.10
CA ILE A 40 17.86 0.66 -8.55
C ILE A 40 19.21 0.11 -8.11
N LEU A 41 19.33 -0.34 -6.86
CA LEU A 41 20.56 -0.93 -6.33
C LEU A 41 20.95 -2.22 -7.06
N TRP A 42 19.99 -3.07 -7.38
CA TRP A 42 20.25 -4.28 -8.18
C TRP A 42 20.69 -3.96 -9.60
N ILE A 43 20.06 -2.99 -10.28
CA ILE A 43 20.48 -2.54 -11.61
C ILE A 43 21.90 -1.94 -11.55
N ALA A 44 22.20 -1.13 -10.53
CA ALA A 44 23.52 -0.56 -10.34
C ALA A 44 24.58 -1.63 -10.10
N GLY A 45 24.30 -2.66 -9.29
CA GLY A 45 25.22 -3.77 -9.06
C GLY A 45 25.48 -4.61 -10.31
N LEU A 46 24.46 -4.84 -11.14
CA LEU A 46 24.62 -5.50 -12.44
C LEU A 46 25.45 -4.66 -13.41
N ALA A 47 25.23 -3.34 -13.46
CA ALA A 47 25.95 -2.44 -14.36
C ALA A 47 27.45 -2.31 -14.02
N TRP A 48 27.80 -2.39 -12.73
CA TRP A 48 29.18 -2.29 -12.27
C TRP A 48 29.91 -3.64 -12.20
N PHE A 49 29.27 -4.77 -12.55
CA PHE A 49 29.80 -6.14 -12.41
C PHE A 49 30.36 -6.46 -11.01
N ASP A 50 29.91 -5.72 -10.01
CA ASP A 50 30.40 -5.82 -8.64
C ASP A 50 29.27 -6.37 -7.76
N TRP A 51 29.42 -7.65 -7.40
CA TRP A 51 28.48 -8.39 -6.55
C TRP A 51 28.27 -7.72 -5.19
N PHE A 52 29.21 -6.89 -4.74
CA PHE A 52 29.14 -6.18 -3.46
C PHE A 52 27.93 -5.22 -3.38
N TRP A 53 27.46 -4.70 -4.52
CA TRP A 53 26.32 -3.77 -4.58
C TRP A 53 24.95 -4.48 -4.63
N GLY A 54 24.92 -5.79 -4.86
CA GLY A 54 23.68 -6.57 -4.85
C GLY A 54 23.13 -6.84 -3.44
N TRP A 55 24.01 -6.94 -2.44
CA TRP A 55 23.64 -7.23 -1.05
C TRP A 55 22.83 -6.10 -0.37
N PRO A 56 23.20 -4.81 -0.50
CA PRO A 56 22.38 -3.70 -0.03
C PRO A 56 20.96 -3.71 -0.62
N GLY A 57 20.81 -4.04 -1.91
CA GLY A 57 19.51 -4.14 -2.57
C GLY A 57 18.60 -5.18 -1.93
N TRP A 58 19.16 -6.34 -1.53
CA TRP A 58 18.42 -7.38 -0.81
C TRP A 58 17.92 -6.92 0.57
N LEU A 59 18.77 -6.23 1.33
CA LEU A 59 18.39 -5.69 2.64
C LEU A 59 17.27 -4.65 2.53
N VAL A 60 17.40 -3.74 1.57
CA VAL A 60 16.38 -2.71 1.30
C VAL A 60 15.06 -3.36 0.86
N TRP A 61 15.12 -4.39 0.01
CA TRP A 61 13.94 -5.14 -0.40
C TRP A 61 13.25 -5.83 0.77
N LEU A 62 14.01 -6.53 1.63
CA LEU A 62 13.45 -7.20 2.83
C LEU A 62 12.78 -6.20 3.78
N LEU A 63 13.38 -5.02 3.98
CA LEU A 63 12.78 -3.97 4.79
C LEU A 63 11.46 -3.48 4.18
N GLY A 64 11.41 -3.28 2.86
CA GLY A 64 10.17 -2.96 2.14
C GLY A 64 9.09 -4.01 2.36
N ARG A 65 9.43 -5.30 2.24
CA ARG A 65 8.49 -6.41 2.49
C ARG A 65 8.01 -6.46 3.93
N ALA A 66 8.85 -6.12 4.90
CA ALA A 66 8.44 -6.02 6.29
C ALA A 66 7.42 -4.87 6.48
N CYS A 67 7.67 -3.69 5.92
CA CYS A 67 6.73 -2.57 5.94
C CYS A 67 5.38 -2.94 5.30
N TYR A 68 5.41 -3.61 4.15
CA TYR A 68 4.20 -4.13 3.49
C TYR A 68 3.43 -5.11 4.38
N GLY A 69 4.13 -6.06 5.00
CA GLY A 69 3.52 -7.03 5.90
C GLY A 69 2.81 -6.36 7.08
N VAL A 70 3.43 -5.36 7.70
CA VAL A 70 2.82 -4.59 8.80
C VAL A 70 1.63 -3.76 8.30
N SER A 71 1.74 -3.15 7.13
CA SER A 71 0.63 -2.41 6.49
C SER A 71 -0.60 -3.32 6.28
N MET A 72 -0.40 -4.48 5.65
CA MET A 72 -1.47 -5.46 5.42
C MET A 72 -2.06 -5.98 6.72
N TRP A 73 -1.23 -6.26 7.73
CA TRP A 73 -1.70 -6.68 9.04
C TRP A 73 -2.61 -5.64 9.70
N LEU A 74 -2.29 -4.33 9.58
CA LEU A 74 -3.14 -3.27 10.11
C LEU A 74 -4.51 -3.24 9.42
N TRP A 75 -4.57 -3.45 8.11
CA TRP A 75 -5.84 -3.47 7.38
C TRP A 75 -6.66 -4.73 7.63
N LEU A 76 -6.02 -5.89 7.74
CA LEU A 76 -6.68 -7.14 8.11
C LEU A 76 -7.28 -7.06 9.51
N ARG A 77 -6.59 -6.43 10.47
CA ARG A 77 -7.13 -6.17 11.82
C ARG A 77 -8.36 -5.27 11.83
N ARG A 78 -8.55 -4.48 10.78
CA ARG A 78 -9.69 -3.57 10.60
C ARG A 78 -10.76 -4.17 9.71
N HIS A 79 -10.67 -5.45 9.34
CA HIS A 79 -11.60 -6.13 8.44
C HIS A 79 -11.86 -5.33 7.15
N PHE A 80 -10.79 -4.76 6.56
CA PHE A 80 -10.90 -4.01 5.33
C PHE A 80 -11.36 -4.92 4.19
N VAL A 81 -12.43 -4.53 3.50
CA VAL A 81 -12.98 -5.23 2.34
C VAL A 81 -13.29 -4.20 1.25
N TYR A 82 -12.80 -4.47 0.04
CA TYR A 82 -13.14 -3.73 -1.16
C TYR A 82 -14.10 -4.57 -2.01
N ASP A 83 -15.24 -3.97 -2.40
CA ASP A 83 -16.19 -4.56 -3.32
C ASP A 83 -16.09 -3.84 -4.68
N ALA A 84 -15.54 -4.56 -5.66
CA ALA A 84 -15.33 -4.06 -7.01
C ALA A 84 -16.64 -3.87 -7.79
N GLN A 85 -17.74 -4.54 -7.43
CA GLN A 85 -19.01 -4.42 -8.14
C GLN A 85 -19.71 -3.11 -7.77
N THR A 86 -19.69 -2.76 -6.48
CA THR A 86 -20.33 -1.55 -5.95
C THR A 86 -19.39 -0.36 -5.87
N LEU A 87 -18.11 -0.54 -6.23
CA LEU A 87 -17.04 0.45 -6.06
C LEU A 87 -17.09 1.05 -4.66
N SER A 88 -17.17 0.19 -3.65
CA SER A 88 -17.24 0.62 -2.25
C SER A 88 -16.26 -0.16 -1.38
N VAL A 89 -15.75 0.52 -0.37
CA VAL A 89 -14.87 -0.03 0.66
C VAL A 89 -15.62 -0.07 1.98
N SER A 90 -15.31 -1.07 2.80
CA SER A 90 -15.81 -1.19 4.16
C SER A 90 -14.69 -1.60 5.10
N TRP A 91 -14.73 -1.10 6.32
CA TRP A 91 -13.76 -1.42 7.37
C TRP A 91 -14.37 -1.14 8.75
N GLN A 92 -13.73 -1.61 9.80
CA GLN A 92 -14.08 -1.30 11.18
C GLN A 92 -13.22 -0.16 11.71
N ASN A 93 -13.84 0.85 12.32
CA ASN A 93 -13.10 1.97 12.91
C ASN A 93 -12.36 1.56 14.20
N GLN A 94 -11.71 2.54 14.86
CA GLN A 94 -10.99 2.31 16.12
C GLN A 94 -11.87 1.73 17.25
N ARG A 95 -13.17 1.99 17.21
CA ARG A 95 -14.18 1.54 18.18
C ARG A 95 -14.85 0.22 17.78
N GLY A 96 -14.50 -0.36 16.62
CA GLY A 96 -15.11 -1.58 16.09
C GLY A 96 -16.42 -1.35 15.34
N GLU A 97 -16.82 -0.10 15.12
CA GLU A 97 -18.05 0.22 14.37
C GLU A 97 -17.80 0.06 12.86
N PRO A 98 -18.77 -0.46 12.09
CA PRO A 98 -18.65 -0.59 10.65
C PRO A 98 -18.68 0.78 9.98
N CYS A 99 -17.66 1.06 9.18
CA CYS A 99 -17.57 2.20 8.29
C CYS A 99 -17.63 1.72 6.83
N ARG A 100 -18.23 2.54 5.98
CA ARG A 100 -18.30 2.32 4.54
C ARG A 100 -17.93 3.62 3.83
N TYR A 101 -17.32 3.50 2.66
CA TYR A 101 -17.13 4.62 1.76
C TYR A 101 -17.30 4.15 0.31
N SER A 102 -18.10 4.86 -0.48
CA SER A 102 -18.43 4.50 -1.86
C SER A 102 -18.03 5.56 -2.87
N TRP A 103 -17.97 5.17 -4.14
CA TRP A 103 -17.72 6.10 -5.25
C TRP A 103 -18.75 7.23 -5.34
N ALA A 104 -20.02 6.94 -5.04
CA ALA A 104 -21.08 7.95 -5.04
C ALA A 104 -20.85 9.03 -3.97
N GLU A 105 -20.41 8.63 -2.78
CA GLU A 105 -20.06 9.56 -1.68
C GLU A 105 -18.82 10.39 -2.03
N TYR A 106 -17.83 9.79 -2.69
CA TYR A 106 -16.66 10.52 -3.18
C TYR A 106 -17.02 11.63 -4.18
N LEU A 107 -17.89 11.33 -5.15
CA LEU A 107 -18.36 12.33 -6.11
C LEU A 107 -19.16 13.46 -5.44
N GLN A 108 -19.86 13.17 -4.34
CA GLN A 108 -20.56 14.19 -3.55
C GLN A 108 -19.56 15.06 -2.76
N ASP A 109 -18.55 14.44 -2.13
CA ASP A 109 -17.50 15.14 -1.40
C ASP A 109 -16.70 16.09 -2.33
N GLU A 110 -16.45 15.71 -3.58
CA GLU A 110 -15.76 16.56 -4.58
C GLU A 110 -16.64 17.65 -5.19
N ALA A 111 -17.96 17.47 -5.18
CA ALA A 111 -18.90 18.44 -5.75
C ALA A 111 -19.18 19.63 -4.81
N VAL A 112 -18.77 19.55 -3.53
CA VAL A 112 -18.88 20.64 -2.56
C VAL A 112 -17.55 21.41 -2.54
N PRO A 113 -17.52 22.66 -3.05
CA PRO A 113 -16.30 23.47 -3.10
C PRO A 113 -15.85 24.01 -1.73
#